data_AF-A0AAW4KXW6-F1
#
_entry.id   AF-A0AAW4KXW6-F1
#
_cell.length_a   1.000
_cell.length_b   1.000
_cell.length_c   1.000
_cell.angle_alpha   90.00
_cell.angle_beta   90.00
_cell.angle_gamma   90.00
#
_symmetry.space_group_name_H-M   'P 1'
#
loop_
_entity.id
_entity.type
_entity.pdbx_description
1 polymer ?
#
loop_
_entity_poly.entity_id
_entity_poly.type
_entity_poly.pdbx_seq_one_letter_code
_entity_poly.pdbx_strand_id
1 'polypeptide(L)'
;MAVHNIRGLGILFLFTLIISGCGSNSAPNISPVSTLEASQDCINCHESTAVSSVTNERITDAWQLSSHNTASSANFSGRGASCGDCHEPEAGHPNSCNTCHGSGIPASGPLVQHNPDRALKCDKCHTRPTFIDPTVGRAHFSNVTAAFVSTQFKGKCRSCHDPHNPSKYFTYNEQWAASGKGDSLATPWNRYDFKSRGTTQPIETTFQSSCVRCHTATGYINYVTSGLTNVSPWGAAELTAGDRSKQTLACPACHDDGNGNAYSFKVRQVSFNGGGIRVYYNYSAAPSSRAAAATTLFPSVRINNNPFIFPDAGTSNLCVVCHSGRAIGQLIKDAAAAGLNFDNVARINAHDFVAGGSLFQATGYEYTHLGRSYTQPVTFQHDNIGLGNFQGTGSSGPCITCHMSSSESHLFLPVTIDSEGVITQITGTACIKCHVGVTAWSPETLQEKKTGYLAALTALYELQKVRPTIGTKIISGETFNPDSTVKSYTYTTKWASAYGGATGADTMGASFNFEALKGDSGAFAHNSAYTRKLIYDSLDWVNDGTMNNDVASAILGLPATTRLGILPAAYRGNYRNLAIAYLIR
;
A
#
# COMPACT_ATOMS: atom_id res chain seq x y z
N MET A 1 -29.17 -8.57 56.24
CA MET A 1 -29.15 -8.51 57.72
C MET A 1 -27.72 -8.32 58.16
N ALA A 2 -27.53 -7.48 59.19
CA ALA A 2 -26.30 -6.91 59.76
C ALA A 2 -25.12 -7.90 59.92
N VAL A 3 -23.84 -7.48 60.01
CA VAL A 3 -23.25 -6.68 61.11
C VAL A 3 -21.91 -6.03 60.71
N HIS A 4 -21.69 -4.80 61.20
CA HIS A 4 -20.47 -3.97 61.20
C HIS A 4 -19.34 -4.48 62.13
N ASN A 5 -18.04 -4.23 61.82
CA ASN A 5 -17.20 -3.21 62.49
C ASN A 5 -15.68 -3.24 62.13
N ILE A 6 -15.25 -2.16 61.47
CA ILE A 6 -14.10 -1.24 61.68
C ILE A 6 -12.99 -1.63 62.68
N ARG A 7 -11.73 -1.59 62.21
CA ARG A 7 -10.52 -0.83 62.70
C ARG A 7 -9.54 -0.77 61.52
N GLY A 8 -9.01 0.34 60.98
CA GLY A 8 -8.46 1.54 61.60
C GLY A 8 -6.93 1.50 61.45
N LEU A 9 -6.35 2.05 60.37
CA LEU A 9 -4.93 2.42 60.29
C LEU A 9 -4.73 3.48 59.20
N GLY A 10 -4.38 4.70 59.61
CA GLY A 10 -4.02 5.79 58.71
C GLY A 10 -2.61 5.61 58.16
N ILE A 11 -2.44 5.81 56.86
CA ILE A 11 -1.13 5.88 56.20
C ILE A 11 -0.98 7.30 55.65
N LEU A 12 -0.07 8.02 56.30
CA LEU A 12 0.48 9.31 55.92
C LEU A 12 1.39 9.09 54.69
N PHE A 13 0.98 9.53 53.50
CA PHE A 13 1.86 9.51 52.32
C PHE A 13 2.76 10.75 52.32
N LEU A 14 4.00 10.53 52.73
CA LEU A 14 5.12 11.47 52.59
C LEU A 14 5.54 11.48 51.11
N PHE A 15 5.19 12.54 50.38
CA PHE A 15 5.72 12.77 49.02
C PHE A 15 7.16 13.30 49.13
N THR A 16 8.14 12.44 48.88
CA THR A 16 9.53 12.84 48.63
C THR A 16 9.62 13.52 47.27
N LEU A 17 9.82 14.85 47.27
CA LEU A 17 10.32 15.59 46.11
C LEU A 17 11.76 15.13 45.80
N ILE A 18 11.96 14.49 44.65
CA ILE A 18 13.28 14.37 44.04
C ILE A 18 13.42 15.54 43.06
N ILE A 19 14.06 16.61 43.53
CA ILE A 19 14.59 17.66 42.69
C ILE A 19 15.92 17.14 42.12
N SER A 20 16.00 16.99 40.81
CA SER A 20 17.27 16.97 40.09
C SER A 20 17.16 17.91 38.90
N GLY A 21 17.81 19.06 39.05
CA GLY A 21 18.08 20.00 37.97
C GLY A 21 19.56 19.97 37.60
N CYS A 22 19.82 20.17 36.31
CA CYS A 22 20.96 20.86 35.65
C CYS A 22 20.75 20.69 34.13
N GLY A 23 20.94 21.66 33.22
CA GLY A 23 21.39 23.06 33.30
C GLY A 23 20.61 23.92 32.30
N SER A 24 20.35 25.18 32.64
CA SER A 24 21.16 26.37 32.30
C SER A 24 20.72 27.02 30.98
N ASN A 25 19.76 27.94 31.08
CA ASN A 25 19.97 29.34 30.74
C ASN A 25 18.89 30.19 31.41
N SER A 26 19.34 31.25 32.07
CA SER A 26 18.56 32.17 32.87
C SER A 26 17.51 32.90 32.02
N ALA A 27 16.24 32.67 32.30
CA ALA A 27 15.20 33.66 32.07
C ALA A 27 14.68 34.09 33.45
N PRO A 28 14.44 35.39 33.70
CA PRO A 28 13.83 35.83 34.95
C PRO A 28 12.42 35.22 35.08
N ASN A 29 11.86 35.24 36.28
CA ASN A 29 10.45 34.95 36.55
C ASN A 29 9.55 35.87 35.70
N ILE A 30 9.32 35.51 34.44
CA ILE A 30 8.33 36.13 33.56
C ILE A 30 7.12 35.19 33.61
N SER A 31 5.94 35.76 33.85
CA SER A 31 4.65 35.09 33.65
C SER A 31 4.66 34.24 32.38
N PRO A 32 3.94 33.10 32.31
CA PRO A 32 3.96 32.26 31.11
C PRO A 32 3.51 33.09 29.89
N VAL A 33 4.49 33.47 29.08
CA VAL A 33 4.32 34.19 27.81
C VAL A 33 3.60 33.25 26.85
N SER A 34 2.55 33.71 26.20
CA SER A 34 1.84 32.87 25.21
C SER A 34 2.75 32.55 24.00
N THR A 35 2.47 31.49 23.25
CA THR A 35 3.27 31.16 22.06
C THR A 35 3.27 32.29 21.02
N LEU A 36 2.13 32.97 20.89
CA LEU A 36 1.95 34.12 20.01
C LEU A 36 2.81 35.30 20.45
N GLU A 37 2.79 35.64 21.74
CA GLU A 37 3.61 36.71 22.31
C GLU A 37 5.10 36.43 22.13
N ALA A 38 5.53 35.17 22.30
CA ALA A 38 6.91 34.74 22.02
C ALA A 38 7.30 34.81 20.52
N SER A 39 6.34 35.00 19.62
CA SER A 39 6.55 35.08 18.16
C SER A 39 6.23 36.47 17.58
N GLN A 40 5.74 37.41 18.38
CA GLN A 40 5.13 38.64 17.88
C GLN A 40 6.11 39.51 17.07
N ASP A 41 7.35 39.65 17.53
CA ASP A 41 8.38 40.41 16.82
C ASP A 41 8.72 39.81 15.45
N CYS A 42 8.70 38.47 15.37
CA CYS A 42 8.91 37.76 14.11
C CYS A 42 7.73 38.00 13.17
N ILE A 43 6.49 37.87 13.67
CA ILE A 43 5.27 38.08 12.90
C ILE A 43 5.23 39.50 12.33
N ASN A 44 5.46 40.52 13.15
CA ASN A 44 5.42 41.92 12.72
C ASN A 44 6.33 42.21 11.51
N CYS A 45 7.47 41.54 11.40
CA CYS A 45 8.40 41.69 10.28
C CYS A 45 8.06 40.78 9.08
N HIS A 46 7.55 39.57 9.34
CA HIS A 46 7.38 38.52 8.34
C HIS A 46 5.95 38.41 7.77
N GLU A 47 4.97 39.06 8.38
CA GLU A 47 3.54 38.98 8.01
C GLU A 47 3.25 39.40 6.56
N SER A 48 4.04 40.34 6.02
CA SER A 48 3.87 40.84 4.66
C SER A 48 4.87 40.29 3.63
N THR A 49 5.93 39.61 4.08
CA THR A 49 7.08 39.27 3.23
C THR A 49 7.41 37.78 3.17
N ALA A 50 7.02 37.00 4.19
CA ALA A 50 7.41 35.61 4.33
C ALA A 50 6.37 34.67 3.74
N VAL A 51 6.64 34.19 2.53
CA VAL A 51 5.84 33.17 1.83
C VAL A 51 6.63 31.88 1.76
N SER A 52 5.98 30.76 2.10
CA SER A 52 6.55 29.42 1.97
C SER A 52 6.83 29.15 0.50
N SER A 53 8.09 28.89 0.14
CA SER A 53 8.48 28.52 -1.23
C SER A 53 7.90 27.16 -1.68
N VAL A 54 7.30 26.40 -0.77
CA VAL A 54 6.74 25.07 -1.02
C VAL A 54 5.22 25.10 -1.14
N THR A 55 4.54 25.76 -0.20
CA THR A 55 3.06 25.83 -0.15
C THR A 55 2.50 27.12 -0.75
N ASN A 56 3.36 28.13 -0.98
CA ASN A 56 2.97 29.48 -1.40
C ASN A 56 2.04 30.20 -0.41
N GLU A 57 1.98 29.72 0.83
CA GLU A 57 1.20 30.33 1.91
C GLU A 57 2.05 31.32 2.68
N ARG A 58 1.40 32.37 3.21
CA ARG A 58 2.03 33.24 4.20
C ARG A 58 2.37 32.43 5.44
N ILE A 59 3.65 32.47 5.83
CA ILE A 59 4.18 31.64 6.90
C ILE A 59 3.54 31.99 8.24
N THR A 60 3.32 33.28 8.50
CA THR A 60 2.67 33.78 9.71
C THR A 60 1.23 33.28 9.83
N ASP A 61 0.45 33.36 8.75
CA ASP A 61 -0.95 32.94 8.70
C ASP A 61 -1.05 31.42 8.94
N ALA A 62 -0.19 30.65 8.27
CA ALA A 62 -0.11 29.20 8.43
C ALA A 62 0.25 28.82 9.89
N TRP A 63 1.25 29.48 10.47
CA TRP A 63 1.69 29.23 11.83
C TRP A 63 0.64 29.59 12.88
N GLN A 64 -0.07 30.70 12.71
CA GLN A 64 -1.15 31.09 13.64
C GLN A 64 -2.26 30.05 13.73
N LEU A 65 -2.55 29.33 12.64
CA LEU A 65 -3.56 28.26 12.59
C LEU A 65 -3.04 26.90 13.08
N SER A 66 -1.73 26.78 13.30
CA SER A 66 -1.11 25.50 13.63
C SER A 66 -1.36 25.06 15.08
N SER A 67 -1.25 23.76 15.35
CA SER A 67 -1.12 23.23 16.71
C SER A 67 0.12 23.73 17.42
N HIS A 68 1.18 24.09 16.69
CA HIS A 68 2.37 24.70 17.29
C HIS A 68 2.05 26.06 17.93
N ASN A 69 1.12 26.85 17.39
CA ASN A 69 0.66 28.07 18.05
C ASN A 69 -0.43 27.78 19.10
N THR A 70 -1.43 26.97 18.72
CA THR A 70 -2.71 26.85 19.43
C THR A 70 -2.75 25.80 20.54
N ALA A 71 -1.86 24.79 20.52
CA ALA A 71 -1.80 23.77 21.56
C ALA A 71 -0.85 24.17 22.70
N SER A 72 -1.28 23.96 23.94
CA SER A 72 -0.40 24.07 25.11
C SER A 72 0.30 22.74 25.38
N SER A 73 1.63 22.76 25.53
CA SER A 73 2.38 21.58 25.96
C SER A 73 2.72 21.66 27.44
N ALA A 74 2.33 20.64 28.21
CA ALA A 74 2.76 20.48 29.60
C ALA A 74 4.29 20.35 29.75
N ASN A 75 5.00 20.03 28.66
CA ASN A 75 6.45 19.81 28.64
C ASN A 75 7.27 21.07 28.26
N PHE A 76 6.61 22.18 27.90
CA PHE A 76 7.29 23.39 27.42
C PHE A 76 6.63 24.67 27.95
N SER A 77 6.91 25.04 29.20
CA SER A 77 6.43 26.29 29.84
C SER A 77 4.90 26.52 29.77
N GLY A 78 4.09 25.51 29.43
CA GLY A 78 2.65 25.63 29.20
C GLY A 78 2.24 26.24 27.85
N ARG A 79 3.18 26.45 26.91
CA ARG A 79 2.95 27.02 25.58
C ARG A 79 3.32 26.04 24.44
N GLY A 80 2.93 26.37 23.22
CA GLY A 80 3.33 25.64 22.01
C GLY A 80 4.72 26.06 21.50
N ALA A 81 5.05 25.73 20.25
CA ALA A 81 6.34 26.07 19.62
C ALA A 81 6.27 27.41 18.86
N SER A 82 7.06 28.39 19.30
CA SER A 82 7.20 29.72 18.69
C SER A 82 8.13 29.69 17.47
N CYS A 83 8.14 30.78 16.70
CA CYS A 83 9.10 30.95 15.59
C CYS A 83 10.55 30.79 16.06
N GLY A 84 10.88 31.37 17.22
CA GLY A 84 12.21 31.31 17.82
C GLY A 84 12.63 29.89 18.22
N ASP A 85 11.70 29.07 18.71
CA ASP A 85 11.99 27.68 19.14
C ASP A 85 12.47 26.80 17.97
N CYS A 86 12.03 27.10 16.74
CA CYS A 86 12.42 26.36 15.54
C CYS A 86 13.62 26.99 14.79
N HIS A 87 13.76 28.33 14.85
CA HIS A 87 14.76 29.08 14.08
C HIS A 87 15.96 29.57 14.91
N GLU A 88 16.15 29.09 16.13
CA GLU A 88 17.32 29.33 16.99
C GLU A 88 18.63 28.65 16.49
N PRO A 89 19.83 29.03 16.97
CA PRO A 89 20.16 30.03 18.00
C PRO A 89 20.08 31.48 17.52
N GLU A 90 20.18 31.71 16.21
CA GLU A 90 20.05 33.03 15.60
C GLU A 90 18.80 32.99 14.72
N ALA A 91 17.75 33.69 15.15
CA ALA A 91 16.51 33.82 14.40
C ALA A 91 16.82 34.54 13.08
N GLY A 92 17.22 33.80 12.05
CA GLY A 92 16.93 34.14 10.67
C GLY A 92 17.53 35.40 10.04
N HIS A 93 18.18 36.28 10.79
CA HIS A 93 18.54 37.61 10.31
C HIS A 93 20.05 37.79 10.35
N PRO A 94 20.64 38.54 9.40
CA PRO A 94 21.97 39.08 9.63
C PRO A 94 21.87 39.89 10.93
N ASN A 95 22.65 39.52 11.95
CA ASN A 95 22.82 40.28 13.18
C ASN A 95 23.55 41.62 12.90
N SER A 96 23.01 42.41 11.99
CA SER A 96 23.60 43.66 11.62
C SER A 96 22.50 44.60 11.18
N CYS A 97 22.18 45.53 12.08
CA CYS A 97 21.53 46.80 11.77
C CYS A 97 22.01 47.39 10.41
N ASN A 98 23.26 47.09 10.03
CA ASN A 98 23.96 47.43 8.80
C ASN A 98 23.25 47.10 7.48
N THR A 99 22.33 46.12 7.42
CA THR A 99 21.60 45.83 6.17
C THR A 99 20.59 46.94 5.84
N CYS A 100 20.01 47.58 6.87
CA CYS A 100 19.18 48.77 6.72
C CYS A 100 19.99 50.07 6.91
N HIS A 101 21.14 50.01 7.60
CA HIS A 101 21.99 51.16 7.93
C HIS A 101 23.32 51.26 7.14
N GLY A 102 23.44 50.54 6.01
CA GLY A 102 24.42 50.82 4.96
C GLY A 102 25.90 50.57 5.29
N SER A 103 26.25 49.76 6.28
CA SER A 103 27.67 49.46 6.56
C SER A 103 28.09 48.18 5.83
N GLY A 104 28.73 48.35 4.67
CA GLY A 104 29.08 47.33 3.67
C GLY A 104 30.12 46.28 4.09
N ILE A 105 29.86 45.54 5.16
CA ILE A 105 30.56 44.29 5.46
C ILE A 105 29.55 43.14 5.36
N PRO A 106 29.74 42.17 4.44
CA PRO A 106 28.84 41.04 4.33
C PRO A 106 28.92 40.20 5.60
N ALA A 107 27.77 40.03 6.28
CA ALA A 107 27.66 39.14 7.43
C ALA A 107 27.78 37.68 6.97
N SER A 108 28.98 37.14 7.00
CA SER A 108 29.26 35.71 6.87
C SER A 108 29.41 35.09 8.26
N GLY A 109 28.28 34.89 8.96
CA GLY A 109 28.16 34.06 10.17
C GLY A 109 27.42 32.75 9.84
N PRO A 110 27.53 31.68 10.66
CA PRO A 110 27.06 30.34 10.30
C PRO A 110 25.52 30.27 10.23
N LEU A 111 25.03 30.53 9.01
CA LEU A 111 23.79 30.08 8.38
C LEU A 111 22.67 29.66 9.34
N VAL A 112 21.69 30.56 9.49
CA VAL A 112 20.30 30.26 9.90
C VAL A 112 19.93 28.82 9.53
N GLN A 113 19.41 28.07 10.50
CA GLN A 113 18.90 26.73 10.22
C GLN A 113 17.58 26.85 9.43
N HIS A 114 17.68 26.94 8.11
CA HIS A 114 16.53 26.99 7.19
C HIS A 114 15.73 25.68 7.15
N ASN A 115 16.30 24.58 7.66
CA ASN A 115 15.65 23.28 7.66
C ASN A 115 15.59 22.71 9.10
N PRO A 116 14.44 22.83 9.79
CA PRO A 116 14.29 22.35 11.17
C PRO A 116 14.49 20.83 11.30
N ASP A 117 14.20 20.05 10.25
CA ASP A 117 14.47 18.61 10.22
C ASP A 117 15.98 18.32 10.27
N ARG A 118 16.76 18.98 9.38
CA ARG A 118 18.22 18.79 9.32
C ARG A 118 18.92 19.24 10.60
N ALA A 119 18.34 20.23 11.26
CA ALA A 119 18.84 20.77 12.52
C ALA A 119 18.25 20.07 13.77
N LEU A 120 17.47 19.01 13.58
CA LEU A 120 16.83 18.21 14.66
C LEU A 120 16.03 19.08 15.65
N LYS A 121 15.41 20.15 15.15
CA LYS A 121 14.64 21.09 15.99
C LYS A 121 13.35 20.47 16.49
N CYS A 122 12.70 19.66 15.66
CA CYS A 122 11.50 18.91 16.03
C CYS A 122 11.74 18.01 17.26
N ASP A 123 12.95 17.46 17.38
CA ASP A 123 13.29 16.49 18.40
C ASP A 123 13.29 17.09 19.82
N LYS A 124 13.43 18.41 19.94
CA LYS A 124 13.33 19.12 21.23
C LYS A 124 11.98 18.90 21.92
N CYS A 125 10.92 18.70 21.14
CA CYS A 125 9.56 18.49 21.62
C CYS A 125 9.05 17.07 21.33
N HIS A 126 9.43 16.48 20.19
CA HIS A 126 8.85 15.25 19.63
C HIS A 126 9.72 13.99 19.78
N THR A 127 10.61 13.90 20.78
CA THR A 127 11.39 12.66 21.08
C THR A 127 11.00 11.96 22.39
N ARG A 128 10.05 12.51 23.15
CA ARG A 128 9.66 11.94 24.46
C ARG A 128 8.58 10.86 24.31
N PRO A 129 8.71 9.70 24.96
CA PRO A 129 7.72 8.61 24.93
C PRO A 129 6.34 9.00 25.55
N THR A 130 6.20 10.21 26.09
CA THR A 130 4.95 10.72 26.68
C THR A 130 4.05 11.47 25.68
N PHE A 131 4.49 11.72 24.45
CA PHE A 131 3.64 12.20 23.35
C PHE A 131 2.97 11.05 22.57
N ILE A 132 2.72 9.93 23.25
CA ILE A 132 1.71 8.99 22.78
C ILE A 132 0.39 9.61 23.21
N ASP A 133 -0.24 10.36 22.30
CA ASP A 133 -1.66 10.61 22.43
C ASP A 133 -2.35 9.23 22.43
N PRO A 134 -2.99 8.82 23.54
CA PRO A 134 -3.67 7.53 23.62
C PRO A 134 -4.78 7.39 22.59
N THR A 135 -5.27 8.51 22.03
CA THR A 135 -6.30 8.54 20.99
C THR A 135 -5.73 8.30 19.59
N VAL A 136 -4.45 8.60 19.34
CA VAL A 136 -3.83 8.43 18.01
C VAL A 136 -3.23 7.04 17.83
N GLY A 137 -3.00 6.27 18.92
CA GLY A 137 -2.91 4.80 18.97
C GLY A 137 -1.92 4.08 18.03
N ARG A 138 -1.21 4.77 17.13
CA ARG A 138 -0.37 4.22 16.07
C ARG A 138 0.94 4.99 16.00
N ALA A 139 2.02 4.25 15.78
CA ALA A 139 3.38 4.74 15.84
C ALA A 139 3.67 5.80 14.76
N HIS A 140 3.93 7.05 15.18
CA HIS A 140 4.34 8.16 14.32
C HIS A 140 5.88 8.22 14.18
N PHE A 141 6.40 8.53 12.99
CA PHE A 141 7.83 8.41 12.61
C PHE A 141 8.85 9.07 13.56
N SER A 142 8.43 10.05 14.36
CA SER A 142 9.30 10.79 15.29
C SER A 142 9.52 10.10 16.65
N ASN A 143 8.57 9.29 17.13
CA ASN A 143 8.56 8.81 18.53
C ASN A 143 8.84 7.32 18.69
N VAL A 144 9.15 6.61 17.59
CA VAL A 144 9.46 5.18 17.61
C VAL A 144 10.89 4.93 17.17
N THR A 145 11.75 4.60 18.14
CA THR A 145 12.95 3.77 17.91
C THR A 145 12.55 2.31 17.67
N ALA A 146 11.61 2.08 16.75
CA ALA A 146 11.14 0.75 16.39
C ALA A 146 11.73 0.33 15.05
N ALA A 147 11.82 -0.98 14.81
CA ALA A 147 12.30 -1.59 13.58
C ALA A 147 11.47 -1.25 12.31
N PHE A 148 10.61 -0.22 12.34
CA PHE A 148 9.64 0.11 11.30
C PHE A 148 9.76 1.55 10.78
N VAL A 149 10.52 2.40 11.46
CA VAL A 149 10.85 3.75 10.97
C VAL A 149 12.24 3.70 10.37
N SER A 150 12.31 3.83 9.05
CA SER A 150 13.61 3.85 8.39
C SER A 150 14.43 5.09 8.69
N THR A 151 15.76 4.94 8.65
CA THR A 151 16.68 6.10 8.75
C THR A 151 16.39 7.16 7.68
N GLN A 152 15.76 6.76 6.57
CA GLN A 152 15.31 7.67 5.52
C GLN A 152 14.20 8.61 5.93
N PHE A 153 13.45 8.32 7.01
CA PHE A 153 12.36 9.16 7.52
C PHE A 153 12.54 9.59 8.98
N LYS A 154 13.48 8.99 9.72
CA LYS A 154 13.83 9.44 11.07
C LYS A 154 14.29 10.90 11.03
N GLY A 155 13.66 11.75 11.83
CA GLY A 155 13.97 13.19 11.89
C GLY A 155 13.59 13.98 10.63
N LYS A 156 12.86 13.38 9.68
CA LYS A 156 12.39 14.06 8.46
C LYS A 156 10.89 14.35 8.52
N CYS A 157 10.47 15.12 9.52
CA CYS A 157 9.07 15.44 9.80
C CYS A 157 8.37 16.12 8.62
N ARG A 158 9.10 16.93 7.85
CA ARG A 158 8.63 17.60 6.63
C ARG A 158 8.34 16.64 5.47
N SER A 159 8.60 15.35 5.64
CA SER A 159 8.17 14.33 4.68
C SER A 159 6.64 14.20 4.63
N CYS A 160 5.93 14.63 5.66
CA CYS A 160 4.46 14.58 5.71
C CYS A 160 3.83 15.85 6.32
N HIS A 161 4.54 16.58 7.19
CA HIS A 161 4.00 17.74 7.89
C HIS A 161 4.51 19.05 7.30
N ASP A 162 3.61 20.00 7.10
CA ASP A 162 4.04 21.38 6.87
C ASP A 162 4.66 21.89 8.18
N PRO A 163 5.93 22.33 8.20
CA PRO A 163 6.56 22.81 9.42
C PRO A 163 5.90 24.08 9.98
N HIS A 164 5.24 24.87 9.14
CA HIS A 164 4.53 26.08 9.54
C HIS A 164 3.07 25.80 9.89
N ASN A 165 2.46 24.73 9.37
CA ASN A 165 1.13 24.31 9.81
C ASN A 165 0.99 22.78 9.85
N PRO A 166 1.59 22.10 10.84
CA PRO A 166 1.53 20.64 10.95
C PRO A 166 0.08 20.12 11.02
N SER A 167 -0.83 20.87 11.65
CA SER A 167 -2.22 20.47 11.85
C SER A 167 -3.05 20.40 10.56
N LYS A 168 -2.63 21.09 9.51
CA LYS A 168 -3.40 21.28 8.28
C LYS A 168 -3.86 19.96 7.65
N TYR A 169 -3.05 18.91 7.79
CA TYR A 169 -3.27 17.62 7.13
C TYR A 169 -3.37 16.45 8.12
N PHE A 170 -3.63 16.72 9.41
CA PHE A 170 -3.70 15.67 10.44
C PHE A 170 -4.71 14.58 10.11
N THR A 171 -5.91 14.93 9.66
CA THR A 171 -6.93 13.94 9.29
C THR A 171 -6.43 12.98 8.20
N TYR A 172 -5.72 13.46 7.19
CA TYR A 172 -5.14 12.61 6.15
C TYR A 172 -3.99 11.75 6.67
N ASN A 173 -3.18 12.28 7.57
CA ASN A 173 -2.10 11.54 8.22
C ASN A 173 -2.64 10.40 9.10
N GLU A 174 -3.73 10.64 9.84
CA GLU A 174 -4.42 9.65 10.66
C GLU A 174 -5.07 8.55 9.81
N GLN A 175 -5.78 8.94 8.75
CA GLN A 175 -6.34 8.00 7.77
C GLN A 175 -5.25 7.16 7.13
N TRP A 176 -4.15 7.78 6.69
CA TRP A 176 -3.02 7.05 6.12
C TRP A 176 -2.43 6.04 7.11
N ALA A 177 -2.22 6.46 8.37
CA ALA A 177 -1.71 5.59 9.43
C ALA A 177 -2.68 4.45 9.79
N ALA A 178 -3.99 4.66 9.65
CA ALA A 178 -5.02 3.65 9.83
C ALA A 178 -5.17 2.71 8.62
N SER A 179 -4.70 3.11 7.44
CA SER A 179 -4.77 2.31 6.22
C SER A 179 -3.78 1.13 6.22
N GLY A 180 -4.03 0.15 5.35
CA GLY A 180 -3.07 -0.94 5.11
C GLY A 180 -1.72 -0.48 4.53
N LYS A 181 -1.63 0.74 3.99
CA LYS A 181 -0.37 1.33 3.49
C LYS A 181 0.47 1.94 4.63
N GLY A 182 -0.16 2.34 5.74
CA GLY A 182 0.50 2.83 6.94
C GLY A 182 0.70 1.78 8.04
N ASP A 183 0.05 0.62 7.94
CA ASP A 183 0.19 -0.48 8.90
C ASP A 183 1.57 -1.15 8.80
N SER A 184 2.55 -0.61 9.52
CA SER A 184 3.91 -1.15 9.57
C SER A 184 4.02 -2.58 10.13
N LEU A 185 2.98 -3.09 10.78
CA LEU A 185 2.93 -4.46 11.31
C LEU A 185 2.30 -5.44 10.31
N ALA A 186 1.76 -4.96 9.19
CA ALA A 186 1.22 -5.85 8.18
C ALA A 186 2.34 -6.62 7.45
N THR A 187 2.02 -7.86 7.08
CA THR A 187 2.90 -8.77 6.34
C THR A 187 3.55 -8.13 5.10
N PRO A 188 2.85 -7.30 4.30
CA PRO A 188 3.46 -6.62 3.15
C PRO A 188 4.65 -5.72 3.48
N TRP A 189 4.80 -5.25 4.72
CA TRP A 189 5.89 -4.33 5.08
C TRP A 189 6.94 -4.99 5.97
N ASN A 190 6.58 -6.09 6.64
CA ASN A 190 7.43 -6.66 7.69
C ASN A 190 7.85 -8.11 7.52
N ARG A 191 7.34 -8.84 6.53
CA ARG A 191 7.69 -10.25 6.34
C ARG A 191 9.17 -10.47 6.08
N TYR A 192 9.79 -9.54 5.36
CA TYR A 192 11.21 -9.54 5.05
C TYR A 192 11.80 -8.16 5.33
N ASP A 193 13.12 -8.08 5.35
CA ASP A 193 13.80 -6.80 5.11
C ASP A 193 13.71 -6.49 3.61
N PHE A 194 12.64 -5.80 3.22
CA PHE A 194 12.38 -5.46 1.82
C PHE A 194 13.40 -4.51 1.21
N LYS A 195 14.20 -3.82 2.02
CA LYS A 195 15.26 -2.92 1.54
C LYS A 195 16.38 -3.69 0.86
N SER A 196 16.65 -4.91 1.34
CA SER A 196 17.59 -5.85 0.74
C SER A 196 17.03 -6.63 -0.46
N ARG A 197 15.70 -6.57 -0.69
CA ARG A 197 15.01 -7.36 -1.73
C ARG A 197 14.93 -6.59 -3.05
N GLY A 198 16.09 -6.13 -3.50
CA GLY A 198 16.31 -5.47 -4.78
C GLY A 198 17.50 -6.09 -5.52
N THR A 199 17.87 -5.48 -6.64
CA THR A 199 19.06 -5.85 -7.42
C THR A 199 19.61 -4.62 -8.13
N THR A 200 20.94 -4.52 -8.22
CA THR A 200 21.61 -3.42 -8.94
C THR A 200 21.47 -3.53 -10.46
N GLN A 201 20.98 -4.67 -10.95
CA GLN A 201 20.67 -4.86 -12.36
C GLN A 201 19.35 -4.15 -12.71
N PRO A 202 19.25 -3.51 -13.89
CA PRO A 202 18.01 -2.91 -14.35
C PRO A 202 16.86 -3.93 -14.42
N ILE A 203 15.64 -3.47 -14.14
CA ILE A 203 14.48 -4.37 -14.03
C ILE A 203 14.20 -5.13 -15.34
N GLU A 204 14.53 -4.54 -16.49
CA GLU A 204 14.29 -5.11 -17.81
C GLU A 204 15.11 -6.37 -18.07
N THR A 205 16.27 -6.53 -17.43
CA THR A 205 17.19 -7.65 -17.69
C THR A 205 17.30 -8.61 -16.52
N THR A 206 16.88 -8.20 -15.32
CA THR A 206 17.06 -8.99 -14.11
C THR A 206 15.97 -10.05 -13.92
N PHE A 207 16.39 -11.18 -13.34
CA PHE A 207 15.52 -12.23 -12.79
C PHE A 207 15.55 -12.26 -11.25
N GLN A 208 16.31 -11.32 -10.64
CA GLN A 208 16.50 -11.27 -9.20
C GLN A 208 15.31 -10.60 -8.49
N SER A 209 15.40 -10.49 -7.17
CA SER A 209 14.36 -9.82 -6.37
C SER A 209 14.23 -8.35 -6.76
N SER A 210 12.99 -7.90 -6.95
CA SER A 210 12.63 -6.50 -7.26
C SER A 210 11.54 -5.99 -6.32
N CYS A 211 11.40 -6.60 -5.13
CA CYS A 211 10.34 -6.33 -4.17
C CYS A 211 10.42 -4.91 -3.61
N VAL A 212 11.63 -4.36 -3.52
CA VAL A 212 11.92 -3.03 -2.99
C VAL A 212 11.10 -1.92 -3.65
N ARG A 213 10.77 -2.08 -4.95
CA ARG A 213 9.98 -1.12 -5.73
C ARG A 213 8.53 -0.96 -5.26
N CYS A 214 7.97 -1.96 -4.58
CA CYS A 214 6.59 -1.92 -4.09
C CYS A 214 6.51 -1.84 -2.55
N HIS A 215 7.47 -2.46 -1.87
CA HIS A 215 7.41 -2.71 -0.43
C HIS A 215 8.22 -1.71 0.41
N THR A 216 8.75 -0.65 -0.20
CA THR A 216 9.43 0.44 0.50
C THR A 216 9.17 1.76 -0.23
N ALA A 217 8.90 2.85 0.50
CA ALA A 217 8.79 4.18 -0.10
C ALA A 217 10.05 4.59 -0.87
N THR A 218 11.24 4.35 -0.32
CA THR A 218 12.52 4.69 -0.95
C THR A 218 12.73 3.91 -2.23
N GLY A 219 12.46 2.61 -2.23
CA GLY A 219 12.56 1.78 -3.44
C GLY A 219 11.54 2.16 -4.50
N TYR A 220 10.31 2.48 -4.09
CA TYR A 220 9.28 2.99 -4.99
C TYR A 220 9.73 4.29 -5.66
N ILE A 221 10.21 5.27 -4.87
CA ILE A 221 10.68 6.56 -5.38
C ILE A 221 11.84 6.34 -6.37
N ASN A 222 12.85 5.54 -6.02
CA ASN A 222 13.96 5.20 -6.91
C ASN A 222 13.47 4.59 -8.23
N TYR A 223 12.45 3.72 -8.17
CA TYR A 223 11.90 3.07 -9.35
C TYR A 223 11.18 4.05 -10.27
N VAL A 224 10.28 4.87 -9.73
CA VAL A 224 9.48 5.79 -10.56
C VAL A 224 10.28 6.98 -11.09
N THR A 225 11.26 7.49 -10.33
CA THR A 225 12.11 8.62 -10.79
C THR A 225 13.19 8.20 -11.78
N SER A 226 13.53 6.91 -11.84
CA SER A 226 14.47 6.35 -12.82
C SER A 226 13.81 5.95 -14.14
N GLY A 227 12.55 6.34 -14.38
CA GLY A 227 11.81 5.92 -15.56
C GLY A 227 11.42 4.44 -15.53
N LEU A 228 11.11 3.90 -14.34
CA LEU A 228 10.69 2.52 -14.11
C LEU A 228 11.80 1.48 -14.37
N THR A 229 13.04 1.78 -13.97
CA THR A 229 14.21 0.90 -14.23
C THR A 229 14.94 0.47 -12.95
N ASN A 230 15.14 1.38 -12.00
CA ASN A 230 15.98 1.15 -10.82
C ASN A 230 15.23 0.41 -9.71
N VAL A 231 15.65 -0.83 -9.46
CA VAL A 231 15.15 -1.67 -8.37
C VAL A 231 16.26 -2.05 -7.39
N SER A 232 17.27 -1.18 -7.25
CA SER A 232 18.44 -1.42 -6.39
C SER A 232 18.03 -1.57 -4.93
N PRO A 233 18.66 -2.51 -4.19
CA PRO A 233 18.50 -2.57 -2.76
C PRO A 233 19.06 -1.28 -2.13
N TRP A 234 18.54 -0.90 -0.98
CA TRP A 234 19.01 0.26 -0.23
C TRP A 234 19.23 -0.09 1.24
N GLY A 235 20.04 0.70 1.93
CA GLY A 235 20.38 0.46 3.35
C GLY A 235 21.40 -0.66 3.60
N ALA A 236 21.95 -1.29 2.56
CA ALA A 236 22.86 -2.44 2.67
C ALA A 236 24.36 -2.14 2.43
N ALA A 237 24.73 -0.94 1.96
CA ALA A 237 26.08 -0.70 1.39
C ALA A 237 27.00 0.26 2.17
N GLU A 238 26.60 0.79 3.33
CA GLU A 238 27.52 1.53 4.20
C GLU A 238 27.67 0.81 5.56
N LEU A 239 28.64 -0.10 5.58
CA LEU A 239 29.55 -0.50 6.66
C LEU A 239 29.01 -0.70 8.11
N THR A 240 29.27 -1.90 8.63
CA THR A 240 29.51 -2.23 10.06
C THR A 240 28.41 -2.03 11.11
N ALA A 241 27.28 -1.40 10.80
CA ALA A 241 26.09 -1.36 11.66
C ALA A 241 24.80 -1.08 10.86
N GLY A 242 24.64 -1.76 9.71
CA GLY A 242 23.61 -1.46 8.70
C GLY A 242 22.20 -1.25 9.26
N ASP A 243 21.49 -0.27 8.68
CA ASP A 243 20.13 0.09 9.07
C ASP A 243 19.20 -1.14 9.01
N ARG A 244 18.69 -1.59 10.17
CA ARG A 244 17.79 -2.76 10.28
C ARG A 244 16.31 -2.40 10.35
N SER A 245 15.99 -1.13 10.19
CA SER A 245 14.60 -0.67 10.12
C SER A 245 13.87 -1.24 8.89
N LYS A 246 12.55 -1.22 8.93
CA LYS A 246 11.66 -1.47 7.82
C LYS A 246 11.05 -0.13 7.38
N GLN A 247 10.32 -0.16 6.29
CA GLN A 247 9.70 1.03 5.73
C GLN A 247 8.38 0.65 5.09
N THR A 248 7.31 1.33 5.46
CA THR A 248 6.05 1.31 4.73
C THR A 248 6.16 2.18 3.46
N LEU A 249 5.08 2.34 2.71
CA LEU A 249 4.95 3.55 1.89
C LEU A 249 4.93 4.79 2.82
N ALA A 250 5.18 5.97 2.29
CA ALA A 250 5.18 7.22 3.05
C ALA A 250 4.69 8.35 2.14
N CYS A 251 4.31 9.49 2.71
CA CYS A 251 3.75 10.60 1.95
C CYS A 251 4.60 10.98 0.71
N PRO A 252 5.96 11.03 0.74
CA PRO A 252 6.76 11.36 -0.45
C PRO A 252 6.68 10.33 -1.59
N ALA A 253 6.20 9.11 -1.34
CA ALA A 253 5.93 8.17 -2.42
C ALA A 253 4.82 8.71 -3.34
N CYS A 254 3.81 9.38 -2.77
CA CYS A 254 2.64 9.88 -3.48
C CYS A 254 2.63 11.40 -3.65
N HIS A 255 3.23 12.17 -2.75
CA HIS A 255 3.06 13.62 -2.60
C HIS A 255 4.34 14.43 -2.85
N ASP A 256 5.29 13.90 -3.61
CA ASP A 256 6.50 14.63 -3.97
C ASP A 256 6.65 14.71 -5.49
N ASP A 257 6.65 15.94 -5.99
CA ASP A 257 6.76 16.30 -7.40
C ASP A 257 8.21 16.27 -7.92
N GLY A 258 9.14 15.74 -7.13
CA GLY A 258 10.56 15.61 -7.45
C GLY A 258 11.44 16.67 -6.80
N ASN A 259 10.84 17.62 -6.07
CA ASN A 259 11.56 18.69 -5.37
C ASN A 259 11.93 18.32 -3.91
N GLY A 260 11.60 17.12 -3.45
CA GLY A 260 11.92 16.65 -2.09
C GLY A 260 11.10 17.35 -1.00
N ASN A 261 9.97 17.96 -1.36
CA ASN A 261 9.12 18.75 -0.47
C ASN A 261 7.69 18.17 -0.42
N ALA A 262 7.59 16.98 0.16
CA ALA A 262 6.35 16.21 0.15
C ALA A 262 5.18 16.88 0.91
N TYR A 263 5.48 17.74 1.87
CA TYR A 263 4.49 18.54 2.59
C TYR A 263 3.79 19.61 1.73
N SER A 264 4.21 19.83 0.47
CA SER A 264 3.39 20.56 -0.50
C SER A 264 2.11 19.82 -0.87
N PHE A 265 2.02 18.52 -0.57
CA PHE A 265 0.94 17.63 -0.97
C PHE A 265 0.73 17.49 -2.49
N LYS A 266 1.62 18.03 -3.31
CA LYS A 266 1.57 17.88 -4.77
C LYS A 266 1.75 16.43 -5.16
N VAL A 267 0.83 15.90 -5.97
CA VAL A 267 0.84 14.48 -6.31
C VAL A 267 1.96 14.15 -7.31
N ARG A 268 2.75 13.13 -6.97
CA ARG A 268 3.79 12.56 -7.82
C ARG A 268 3.17 12.07 -9.12
N GLN A 269 3.69 12.59 -10.23
CA GLN A 269 3.34 12.11 -11.56
C GLN A 269 4.22 10.93 -11.94
N VAL A 270 3.60 9.87 -12.44
CA VAL A 270 4.28 8.68 -12.95
C VAL A 270 3.75 8.41 -14.34
N SER A 271 4.63 8.34 -15.33
CA SER A 271 4.27 7.94 -16.69
C SER A 271 5.48 7.32 -17.36
N PHE A 272 5.21 6.51 -18.38
CA PHE A 272 6.23 5.93 -19.23
C PHE A 272 6.17 6.58 -20.63
N ASN A 273 7.26 7.20 -21.12
CA ASN A 273 7.31 7.88 -22.44
C ASN A 273 6.13 8.85 -22.74
N GLY A 274 5.57 9.50 -21.73
CA GLY A 274 4.44 10.42 -21.91
C GLY A 274 3.06 9.75 -21.98
N GLY A 275 2.93 8.45 -21.69
CA GLY A 275 1.64 7.78 -21.53
C GLY A 275 1.72 6.33 -21.03
N GLY A 276 0.90 5.96 -20.05
CA GLY A 276 0.80 4.58 -19.56
C GLY A 276 1.88 4.19 -18.56
N ILE A 277 1.84 2.92 -18.14
CA ILE A 277 2.80 2.34 -17.20
C ILE A 277 3.40 1.06 -17.77
N ARG A 278 4.74 1.02 -17.82
CA ARG A 278 5.49 -0.17 -18.21
C ARG A 278 5.77 -1.05 -17.00
N VAL A 279 5.42 -2.33 -17.11
CA VAL A 279 5.74 -3.34 -16.10
C VAL A 279 6.44 -4.52 -16.77
N TYR A 280 7.59 -4.91 -16.24
CA TYR A 280 8.33 -6.08 -16.73
C TYR A 280 7.93 -7.36 -16.00
N TYR A 281 7.56 -8.37 -16.78
CA TYR A 281 7.21 -9.72 -16.32
C TYR A 281 8.29 -10.72 -16.72
N ASN A 282 9.52 -10.48 -16.26
CA ASN A 282 10.64 -11.38 -16.53
C ASN A 282 10.47 -12.70 -15.77
N TYR A 283 10.83 -13.79 -16.41
CA TYR A 283 10.70 -15.14 -15.85
C TYR A 283 11.89 -16.01 -16.21
N SER A 284 12.36 -16.79 -15.24
CA SER A 284 13.34 -17.83 -15.48
C SER A 284 12.99 -19.10 -14.72
N ALA A 285 13.12 -20.23 -15.38
CA ALA A 285 13.04 -21.55 -14.77
C ALA A 285 14.27 -22.38 -15.20
N ALA A 286 14.88 -23.05 -14.23
CA ALA A 286 15.95 -24.01 -14.47
C ALA A 286 15.45 -25.43 -14.10
N PRO A 287 15.99 -26.49 -14.72
CA PRO A 287 15.71 -27.86 -14.31
C PRO A 287 16.07 -28.05 -12.82
N SER A 288 15.20 -28.71 -12.06
CA SER A 288 15.34 -28.82 -10.59
C SER A 288 16.53 -29.68 -10.11
N SER A 289 17.34 -30.27 -11.02
CA SER A 289 18.57 -30.99 -10.65
C SER A 289 19.72 -30.75 -11.65
N ARG A 290 20.96 -30.71 -11.13
CA ARG A 290 22.20 -30.67 -11.94
C ARG A 290 22.32 -31.83 -12.92
N ALA A 291 21.71 -32.98 -12.64
CA ALA A 291 21.68 -34.15 -13.52
C ALA A 291 20.77 -33.97 -14.74
N ALA A 292 19.63 -33.28 -14.59
CA ALA A 292 18.73 -32.95 -15.70
C ALA A 292 19.28 -31.86 -16.63
N ALA A 293 20.15 -30.98 -16.11
CA ALA A 293 20.84 -29.97 -16.91
C ALA A 293 21.92 -30.58 -17.83
N ALA A 294 22.43 -31.78 -17.52
CA ALA A 294 23.49 -32.44 -18.27
C ALA A 294 23.00 -33.23 -19.50
N THR A 295 21.70 -33.52 -19.61
CA THR A 295 21.16 -34.43 -20.63
C THR A 295 20.41 -33.75 -21.78
N THR A 296 20.48 -32.42 -21.95
CA THR A 296 19.76 -31.65 -23.02
C THR A 296 18.24 -31.82 -23.09
N LEU A 297 17.64 -32.64 -22.24
CA LEU A 297 16.22 -33.02 -22.34
C LEU A 297 15.25 -31.95 -21.82
N PHE A 298 15.72 -30.96 -21.04
CA PHE A 298 14.88 -29.89 -20.50
C PHE A 298 15.57 -28.52 -20.61
N PRO A 299 15.19 -27.66 -21.57
CA PRO A 299 15.80 -26.35 -21.71
C PRO A 299 15.49 -25.47 -20.50
N SER A 300 16.47 -24.69 -20.04
CA SER A 300 16.18 -23.57 -19.13
C SER A 300 15.36 -22.52 -19.88
N VAL A 301 14.20 -22.15 -19.35
CA VAL A 301 13.39 -21.07 -19.90
C VAL A 301 13.88 -19.76 -19.32
N ARG A 302 14.14 -18.77 -20.18
CA ARG A 302 14.46 -17.41 -19.80
C ARG A 302 13.69 -16.44 -20.71
N ILE A 303 12.83 -15.66 -20.09
CA ILE A 303 12.06 -14.59 -20.70
C ILE A 303 12.49 -13.31 -20.01
N ASN A 304 13.40 -12.57 -20.61
CA ASN A 304 13.82 -11.24 -20.17
C ASN A 304 13.24 -10.17 -21.09
N ASN A 305 13.33 -8.91 -20.66
CA ASN A 305 12.83 -7.76 -21.39
C ASN A 305 11.40 -8.00 -21.91
N ASN A 306 10.52 -8.50 -21.03
CA ASN A 306 9.13 -8.79 -21.35
C ASN A 306 8.19 -7.74 -20.73
N PRO A 307 8.06 -6.56 -21.35
CA PRO A 307 7.19 -5.51 -20.83
C PRO A 307 5.73 -5.76 -21.22
N PHE A 308 4.84 -5.41 -20.30
CA PHE A 308 3.46 -5.07 -20.61
C PHE A 308 3.27 -3.57 -20.41
N ILE A 309 2.58 -2.92 -21.35
CA ILE A 309 2.27 -1.48 -21.27
C ILE A 309 0.80 -1.35 -20.88
N PHE A 310 0.55 -0.93 -19.64
CA PHE A 310 -0.78 -0.55 -19.19
C PHE A 310 -1.20 0.76 -19.84
N PRO A 311 -2.51 0.93 -20.15
CA PRO A 311 -3.07 2.20 -20.58
C PRO A 311 -2.73 3.33 -19.61
N ASP A 312 -2.75 4.57 -20.11
CA ASP A 312 -2.57 5.74 -19.27
C ASP A 312 -3.76 5.94 -18.34
N ALA A 313 -3.51 5.77 -17.04
CA ALA A 313 -4.48 5.97 -15.98
C ALA A 313 -4.34 7.36 -15.35
N GLY A 314 -3.69 8.33 -16.00
CA GLY A 314 -3.45 9.67 -15.45
C GLY A 314 -2.72 9.60 -14.11
N THR A 315 -3.17 10.35 -13.12
CA THR A 315 -2.56 10.33 -11.77
C THR A 315 -2.60 8.93 -11.12
N SER A 316 -3.58 8.08 -11.49
CA SER A 316 -3.68 6.71 -10.96
C SER A 316 -2.54 5.79 -11.43
N ASN A 317 -1.72 6.21 -12.39
CA ASN A 317 -0.49 5.53 -12.77
C ASN A 317 0.41 5.19 -11.57
N LEU A 318 0.45 6.05 -10.55
CA LEU A 318 1.22 5.81 -9.32
C LEU A 318 0.80 4.51 -8.60
N CYS A 319 -0.48 4.13 -8.72
CA CYS A 319 -1.03 2.91 -8.12
C CYS A 319 -0.71 1.68 -8.98
N VAL A 320 -0.83 1.81 -10.31
CA VAL A 320 -0.67 0.72 -11.28
C VAL A 320 0.72 0.09 -11.19
N VAL A 321 1.76 0.88 -10.90
CA VAL A 321 3.15 0.43 -10.71
C VAL A 321 3.27 -0.79 -9.78
N CYS A 322 2.51 -0.80 -8.68
CA CYS A 322 2.56 -1.87 -7.68
C CYS A 322 1.37 -2.82 -7.81
N HIS A 323 0.21 -2.30 -8.19
CA HIS A 323 -1.06 -3.02 -8.26
C HIS A 323 -1.30 -3.72 -9.62
N SER A 324 -0.26 -3.87 -10.44
CA SER A 324 -0.25 -4.69 -11.66
C SER A 324 0.09 -6.16 -11.42
N GLY A 325 0.54 -6.51 -10.21
CA GLY A 325 1.12 -7.82 -9.93
C GLY A 325 2.58 -7.98 -10.39
N ARG A 326 3.14 -9.15 -10.13
CA ARG A 326 4.49 -9.60 -10.55
C ARG A 326 4.46 -10.59 -11.72
N ALA A 327 3.29 -11.06 -12.11
CA ALA A 327 3.08 -11.89 -13.29
C ALA A 327 1.64 -11.72 -13.78
N ILE A 328 1.44 -11.99 -15.06
CA ILE A 328 0.14 -12.05 -15.72
C ILE A 328 -0.02 -13.40 -16.41
N GLY A 329 -1.25 -13.80 -16.74
CA GLY A 329 -1.51 -15.08 -17.41
C GLY A 329 -0.79 -15.22 -18.75
N GLN A 330 -0.57 -14.10 -19.47
CA GLN A 330 0.22 -14.09 -20.70
C GLN A 330 1.64 -14.66 -20.50
N LEU A 331 2.27 -14.44 -19.33
CA LEU A 331 3.60 -14.98 -19.03
C LEU A 331 3.62 -16.52 -19.04
N ILE A 332 2.53 -17.17 -18.67
CA ILE A 332 2.42 -18.64 -18.72
C ILE A 332 2.43 -19.12 -20.18
N LYS A 333 1.71 -18.40 -21.05
CA LYS A 333 1.68 -18.69 -22.50
C LYS A 333 3.06 -18.47 -23.12
N ASP A 334 3.71 -17.36 -22.79
CA ASP A 334 5.06 -17.05 -23.26
C ASP A 334 6.05 -18.13 -22.80
N ALA A 335 5.95 -18.58 -21.55
CA ALA A 335 6.78 -19.66 -21.02
C ALA A 335 6.50 -21.00 -21.70
N ALA A 336 5.24 -21.32 -21.99
CA ALA A 336 4.88 -22.50 -22.76
C ALA A 336 5.47 -22.46 -24.17
N ALA A 337 5.36 -21.32 -24.86
CA ALA A 337 5.96 -21.12 -26.18
C ALA A 337 7.50 -21.23 -26.14
N ALA A 338 8.13 -20.84 -25.03
CA ALA A 338 9.56 -21.00 -24.79
C ALA A 338 9.98 -22.42 -24.36
N GLY A 339 9.06 -23.39 -24.30
CA GLY A 339 9.36 -24.79 -24.00
C GLY A 339 9.40 -25.15 -22.50
N LEU A 340 8.67 -24.42 -21.66
CA LEU A 340 8.60 -24.73 -20.22
C LEU A 340 8.07 -26.15 -19.97
N ASN A 341 8.80 -26.92 -19.17
CA ASN A 341 8.34 -28.24 -18.74
C ASN A 341 7.31 -28.12 -17.59
N PHE A 342 6.03 -28.28 -17.94
CA PHE A 342 4.92 -28.23 -16.99
C PHE A 342 4.79 -29.47 -16.09
N ASP A 343 5.58 -30.53 -16.28
CA ASP A 343 5.62 -31.68 -15.37
C ASP A 343 6.55 -31.47 -14.17
N ASN A 344 7.35 -30.41 -14.16
CA ASN A 344 8.31 -30.18 -13.08
C ASN A 344 8.65 -28.70 -12.91
N VAL A 345 7.62 -27.89 -12.66
CA VAL A 345 7.82 -26.44 -12.50
C VAL A 345 6.96 -25.87 -11.38
N ALA A 346 7.54 -24.95 -10.60
CA ALA A 346 6.79 -24.17 -9.63
C ALA A 346 5.79 -23.25 -10.35
N ARG A 347 4.62 -23.04 -9.73
CA ARG A 347 3.58 -22.14 -10.23
C ARG A 347 4.14 -20.74 -10.52
N ILE A 348 3.85 -20.19 -11.70
CA ILE A 348 3.96 -18.75 -11.97
C ILE A 348 2.88 -18.04 -11.15
N ASN A 349 3.23 -17.02 -10.38
CA ASN A 349 2.31 -16.40 -9.43
C ASN A 349 2.18 -14.90 -9.66
N ALA A 350 0.93 -14.43 -9.77
CA ALA A 350 0.60 -13.03 -10.02
C ALA A 350 1.08 -12.07 -8.92
N HIS A 351 1.33 -12.59 -7.71
CA HIS A 351 1.51 -11.82 -6.47
C HIS A 351 0.23 -11.04 -6.09
N ASP A 352 0.06 -10.71 -4.82
CA ASP A 352 -1.22 -10.17 -4.32
C ASP A 352 -1.51 -8.75 -4.86
N PHE A 353 -2.78 -8.31 -4.77
CA PHE A 353 -3.28 -6.96 -5.10
C PHE A 353 -3.16 -6.52 -6.57
N VAL A 354 -3.52 -7.39 -7.51
CA VAL A 354 -3.48 -7.18 -8.97
C VAL A 354 -4.62 -6.31 -9.55
N ALA A 355 -5.13 -5.35 -8.76
CA ALA A 355 -6.30 -4.54 -9.11
C ALA A 355 -6.16 -3.78 -10.45
N GLY A 356 -4.98 -3.21 -10.73
CA GLY A 356 -4.72 -2.53 -12.00
C GLY A 356 -4.75 -3.51 -13.17
N GLY A 357 -4.22 -4.72 -12.97
CA GLY A 357 -4.31 -5.77 -13.97
C GLY A 357 -5.73 -6.29 -14.21
N SER A 358 -6.58 -6.38 -13.18
CA SER A 358 -7.97 -6.77 -13.35
C SER A 358 -8.78 -5.69 -14.08
N LEU A 359 -8.60 -4.43 -13.67
CA LEU A 359 -9.29 -3.27 -14.26
C LEU A 359 -9.01 -3.16 -15.76
N PHE A 360 -7.74 -3.24 -16.15
CA PHE A 360 -7.30 -3.11 -17.55
C PHE A 360 -7.21 -4.44 -18.31
N GLN A 361 -7.83 -5.51 -17.80
CA GLN A 361 -7.86 -6.82 -18.46
C GLN A 361 -6.48 -7.40 -18.83
N ALA A 362 -5.49 -7.21 -17.96
CA ALA A 362 -4.14 -7.72 -18.16
C ALA A 362 -3.82 -8.93 -17.29
N THR A 363 -4.47 -9.08 -16.14
CA THR A 363 -4.05 -10.05 -15.11
C THR A 363 -4.16 -11.50 -15.58
N GLY A 364 -5.30 -11.91 -16.14
CA GLY A 364 -5.73 -13.31 -16.18
C GLY A 364 -5.05 -14.17 -17.26
N TYR A 365 -5.12 -15.49 -17.05
CA TYR A 365 -4.88 -16.49 -18.09
C TYR A 365 -6.17 -16.70 -18.87
N GLU A 366 -6.14 -16.28 -20.13
CA GLU A 366 -7.27 -16.36 -21.04
C GLU A 366 -7.18 -17.61 -21.95
N TYR A 367 -8.26 -18.38 -22.07
CA TYR A 367 -8.31 -19.60 -22.89
C TYR A 367 -8.69 -19.34 -24.36
N THR A 368 -8.14 -18.28 -24.97
CA THR A 368 -8.48 -17.87 -26.34
C THR A 368 -8.12 -18.91 -27.39
N HIS A 369 -7.05 -19.68 -27.18
CA HIS A 369 -6.66 -20.80 -28.05
C HIS A 369 -7.62 -21.99 -28.00
N LEU A 370 -8.53 -22.03 -27.01
CA LEU A 370 -9.62 -22.99 -26.91
C LEU A 370 -10.98 -22.38 -27.32
N GLY A 371 -10.95 -21.27 -28.08
CA GLY A 371 -12.15 -20.63 -28.63
C GLY A 371 -12.92 -19.75 -27.63
N ARG A 372 -12.35 -19.44 -26.46
CA ARG A 372 -12.98 -18.51 -25.50
C ARG A 372 -12.74 -17.06 -25.90
N SER A 373 -13.74 -16.21 -25.71
CA SER A 373 -13.62 -14.76 -25.88
C SER A 373 -13.60 -14.04 -24.54
N TYR A 374 -12.72 -13.06 -24.45
CA TYR A 374 -12.59 -12.11 -23.34
C TYR A 374 -12.81 -10.68 -23.82
N THR A 375 -13.50 -10.49 -24.95
CA THR A 375 -13.86 -9.15 -25.40
C THR A 375 -14.70 -8.45 -24.34
N GLN A 376 -14.31 -7.23 -23.96
CA GLN A 376 -15.06 -6.46 -22.98
C GLN A 376 -16.45 -6.13 -23.50
N PRO A 377 -17.48 -6.24 -22.65
CA PRO A 377 -18.78 -5.74 -23.02
C PRO A 377 -18.71 -4.22 -23.17
N VAL A 378 -19.46 -3.66 -24.12
CA VAL A 378 -19.54 -2.20 -24.35
C VAL A 378 -20.01 -1.42 -23.10
N THR A 379 -20.65 -2.12 -22.16
CA THR A 379 -21.10 -1.57 -20.88
C THR A 379 -19.99 -1.44 -19.84
N PHE A 380 -18.81 -2.04 -20.06
CA PHE A 380 -17.65 -1.82 -19.22
C PHE A 380 -17.01 -0.47 -19.55
N GLN A 381 -16.91 0.38 -18.54
CA GLN A 381 -16.42 1.77 -18.67
C GLN A 381 -15.54 2.19 -17.48
N HIS A 382 -15.15 1.25 -16.60
CA HIS A 382 -14.44 1.58 -15.36
C HIS A 382 -12.99 2.01 -15.62
N ASP A 383 -12.41 1.57 -16.73
CA ASP A 383 -11.12 2.01 -17.24
C ASP A 383 -11.11 3.48 -17.69
N ASN A 384 -12.28 4.07 -17.98
CA ASN A 384 -12.43 5.48 -18.35
C ASN A 384 -12.69 6.41 -17.15
N ILE A 385 -12.97 5.87 -15.96
CA ILE A 385 -13.28 6.69 -14.77
C ILE A 385 -12.09 7.60 -14.45
N GLY A 386 -12.36 8.88 -14.20
CA GLY A 386 -11.32 9.85 -13.88
C GLY A 386 -10.40 10.18 -15.05
N LEU A 387 -10.73 9.81 -16.29
CA LEU A 387 -9.97 10.20 -17.49
C LEU A 387 -10.81 11.17 -18.32
N GLY A 388 -10.19 12.30 -18.74
CA GLY A 388 -10.86 13.28 -19.61
C GLY A 388 -12.19 13.82 -19.07
N ASN A 389 -12.41 13.78 -17.75
CA ASN A 389 -13.69 14.09 -17.11
C ASN A 389 -14.87 13.26 -17.63
N PHE A 390 -14.62 12.00 -18.01
CA PHE A 390 -15.64 11.05 -18.46
C PHE A 390 -16.79 10.99 -17.45
N GLN A 391 -18.02 11.24 -17.92
CA GLN A 391 -19.24 11.27 -17.09
C GLN A 391 -19.14 12.17 -15.84
N GLY A 392 -18.31 13.22 -15.87
CA GLY A 392 -18.11 14.13 -14.74
C GLY A 392 -17.32 13.53 -13.57
N THR A 393 -16.46 12.53 -13.84
CA THR A 393 -15.66 11.82 -12.82
C THR A 393 -14.25 12.39 -12.62
N GLY A 394 -13.93 13.52 -13.26
CA GLY A 394 -12.66 14.23 -13.10
C GLY A 394 -11.50 13.66 -13.94
N SER A 395 -10.26 14.00 -13.55
CA SER A 395 -9.03 13.73 -14.31
C SER A 395 -7.93 13.00 -13.52
N SER A 396 -8.27 12.39 -12.38
CA SER A 396 -7.30 11.72 -11.48
C SER A 396 -7.07 10.23 -11.79
N GLY A 397 -7.75 9.71 -12.81
CA GLY A 397 -7.74 8.30 -13.17
C GLY A 397 -8.60 7.41 -12.28
N PRO A 398 -8.78 6.14 -12.68
CA PRO A 398 -9.82 5.29 -12.12
C PRO A 398 -9.55 4.89 -10.66
N CYS A 399 -8.29 4.62 -10.29
CA CYS A 399 -7.95 4.18 -8.94
C CYS A 399 -8.19 5.30 -7.93
N ILE A 400 -7.68 6.50 -8.17
CA ILE A 400 -7.82 7.65 -7.26
C ILE A 400 -9.28 8.10 -7.20
N THR A 401 -9.96 8.21 -8.35
CA THR A 401 -11.35 8.64 -8.40
C THR A 401 -12.29 7.68 -7.64
N CYS A 402 -12.05 6.37 -7.67
CA CYS A 402 -12.83 5.44 -6.86
C CYS A 402 -12.40 5.43 -5.38
N HIS A 403 -11.10 5.29 -5.10
CA HIS A 403 -10.61 5.00 -3.74
C HIS A 403 -10.35 6.22 -2.87
N MET A 404 -10.29 7.42 -3.45
CA MET A 404 -9.84 8.63 -2.76
C MET A 404 -10.80 9.83 -2.93
N SER A 405 -12.05 9.59 -3.35
CA SER A 405 -13.04 10.64 -3.64
C SER A 405 -13.95 11.03 -2.47
N SER A 406 -13.75 10.45 -1.29
CA SER A 406 -14.49 10.74 -0.06
C SER A 406 -13.68 11.64 0.89
N SER A 407 -14.28 12.06 2.00
CA SER A 407 -13.55 12.72 3.09
C SER A 407 -12.48 11.81 3.73
N GLU A 408 -12.65 10.49 3.57
CA GLU A 408 -11.75 9.43 4.06
C GLU A 408 -10.74 8.98 2.98
N SER A 409 -10.25 9.92 2.17
CA SER A 409 -9.48 9.65 0.96
C SER A 409 -8.18 8.86 1.20
N HIS A 410 -7.59 8.96 2.39
CA HIS A 410 -6.33 8.30 2.73
C HIS A 410 -6.52 6.94 3.45
N LEU A 411 -7.77 6.47 3.61
CA LEU A 411 -8.04 5.05 3.91
C LEU A 411 -7.90 4.16 2.68
N PHE A 412 -7.94 4.74 1.47
CA PHE A 412 -7.89 4.06 0.18
C PHE A 412 -9.01 3.03 -0.04
N LEU A 413 -10.16 3.23 0.59
CA LEU A 413 -11.32 2.34 0.50
C LEU A 413 -12.54 3.12 -0.03
N PRO A 414 -13.19 2.63 -1.11
CA PRO A 414 -14.40 3.25 -1.66
C PRO A 414 -15.66 2.86 -0.88
N VAL A 415 -15.52 2.06 0.18
CA VAL A 415 -16.60 1.50 0.98
C VAL A 415 -16.20 1.41 2.45
N THR A 416 -17.19 1.44 3.34
CA THR A 416 -17.04 1.03 4.74
C THR A 416 -17.34 -0.45 4.85
N ILE A 417 -16.51 -1.17 5.60
CA ILE A 417 -16.72 -2.58 5.94
C ILE A 417 -16.77 -2.76 7.46
N ASP A 418 -17.63 -3.65 7.92
CA ASP A 418 -17.68 -4.04 9.34
C ASP A 418 -16.61 -5.09 9.69
N SER A 419 -16.62 -5.55 10.95
CA SER A 419 -15.71 -6.58 11.47
C SER A 419 -15.81 -7.93 10.75
N GLU A 420 -16.97 -8.22 10.16
CA GLU A 420 -17.27 -9.44 9.42
C GLU A 420 -16.91 -9.30 7.93
N GLY A 421 -16.48 -8.10 7.50
CA GLY A 421 -16.11 -7.78 6.14
C GLY A 421 -17.31 -7.53 5.22
N VAL A 422 -18.48 -7.23 5.77
CA VAL A 422 -19.69 -6.85 5.03
C VAL A 422 -19.62 -5.37 4.66
N ILE A 423 -20.00 -5.03 3.43
CA ILE A 423 -20.10 -3.64 2.98
C ILE A 423 -21.33 -3.00 3.61
N THR A 424 -21.11 -1.97 4.43
CA THR A 424 -22.18 -1.24 5.12
C THR A 424 -22.46 0.13 4.49
N GLN A 425 -21.50 0.67 3.74
CA GLN A 425 -21.65 1.96 3.08
C GLN A 425 -20.77 2.04 1.82
N ILE A 426 -21.26 2.74 0.79
CA ILE A 426 -20.46 3.20 -0.36
C ILE A 426 -20.02 4.63 -0.07
N THR A 427 -18.71 4.84 0.15
CA THR A 427 -18.15 6.15 0.49
C THR A 427 -17.59 6.86 -0.73
N GLY A 428 -17.18 6.12 -1.77
CA GLY A 428 -16.69 6.66 -3.04
C GLY A 428 -17.79 7.40 -3.79
N THR A 429 -17.53 8.66 -4.14
CA THR A 429 -18.54 9.56 -4.76
C THR A 429 -18.67 9.38 -6.27
N ALA A 430 -17.76 8.62 -6.89
CA ALA A 430 -17.74 8.37 -8.33
C ALA A 430 -18.83 7.39 -8.80
N CYS A 431 -19.22 6.40 -7.98
CA CYS A 431 -20.10 5.31 -8.40
C CYS A 431 -21.46 5.83 -8.90
N ILE A 432 -22.03 6.80 -8.17
CA ILE A 432 -23.36 7.37 -8.45
C ILE A 432 -23.43 8.21 -9.74
N LYS A 433 -22.28 8.49 -10.39
CA LYS A 433 -22.26 9.18 -11.69
C LYS A 433 -22.69 8.27 -12.83
N CYS A 434 -22.49 6.95 -12.67
CA CYS A 434 -22.79 5.96 -13.71
C CYS A 434 -23.83 4.93 -13.25
N HIS A 435 -23.83 4.56 -11.97
CA HIS A 435 -24.76 3.60 -11.38
C HIS A 435 -26.01 4.31 -10.87
N VAL A 436 -26.92 4.61 -11.79
CA VAL A 436 -28.21 5.28 -11.53
C VAL A 436 -29.40 4.44 -12.01
N GLY A 437 -30.60 4.77 -11.51
CA GLY A 437 -31.85 4.11 -11.90
C GLY A 437 -31.80 2.60 -11.65
N VAL A 438 -32.07 1.81 -12.70
CA VAL A 438 -32.08 0.34 -12.62
C VAL A 438 -30.70 -0.30 -12.39
N THR A 439 -29.63 0.47 -12.59
CA THR A 439 -28.24 0.03 -12.36
C THR A 439 -27.65 0.61 -11.07
N ALA A 440 -28.48 1.26 -10.25
CA ALA A 440 -28.03 1.90 -9.01
C ALA A 440 -27.43 0.89 -8.04
N TRP A 441 -26.30 1.28 -7.44
CA TRP A 441 -25.64 0.49 -6.41
C TRP A 441 -26.09 0.96 -5.04
N SER A 442 -26.41 0.00 -4.18
CA SER A 442 -26.57 0.18 -2.74
C SER A 442 -25.51 -0.69 -2.04
N PRO A 443 -25.24 -0.45 -0.74
CA PRO A 443 -24.36 -1.33 0.03
C PRO A 443 -24.76 -2.82 -0.11
N GLU A 444 -26.07 -3.10 -0.12
CA GLU A 444 -26.62 -4.45 -0.22
C GLU A 444 -26.35 -5.07 -1.60
N THR A 445 -26.60 -4.33 -2.69
CA THR A 445 -26.37 -4.88 -4.05
C THR A 445 -24.89 -5.06 -4.34
N LEU A 446 -24.03 -4.17 -3.84
CA LEU A 446 -22.58 -4.33 -3.96
C LEU A 446 -22.07 -5.50 -3.11
N GLN A 447 -22.61 -5.69 -1.91
CA GLN A 447 -22.33 -6.85 -1.06
C GLN A 447 -22.79 -8.16 -1.69
N GLU A 448 -23.93 -8.17 -2.38
CA GLU A 448 -24.39 -9.34 -3.15
C GLU A 448 -23.37 -9.72 -4.23
N LYS A 449 -22.87 -8.73 -5.00
CA LYS A 449 -21.82 -8.96 -6.01
C LYS A 449 -20.53 -9.48 -5.40
N LYS A 450 -20.09 -8.92 -4.28
CA LYS A 450 -18.92 -9.40 -3.52
C LYS A 450 -19.12 -10.85 -3.06
N THR A 451 -20.29 -11.16 -2.53
CA THR A 451 -20.61 -12.51 -2.01
C THR A 451 -20.66 -13.54 -3.13
N GLY A 452 -21.31 -13.23 -4.25
CA GLY A 452 -21.33 -14.09 -5.43
C GLY A 452 -19.94 -14.36 -6.01
N TYR A 453 -19.10 -13.32 -6.10
CA TYR A 453 -17.71 -13.42 -6.51
C TYR A 453 -16.89 -14.36 -5.59
N LEU A 454 -16.96 -14.15 -4.28
CA LEU A 454 -16.25 -15.00 -3.31
C LEU A 454 -16.78 -16.44 -3.32
N ALA A 455 -18.08 -16.64 -3.54
CA ALA A 455 -18.68 -17.97 -3.68
C ALA A 455 -18.16 -18.68 -4.95
N ALA A 456 -18.06 -17.97 -6.08
CA ALA A 456 -17.51 -18.49 -7.32
C ALA A 456 -16.02 -18.86 -7.20
N LEU A 457 -15.20 -18.02 -6.55
CA LEU A 457 -13.82 -18.37 -6.20
C LEU A 457 -13.74 -19.59 -5.27
N THR A 458 -14.67 -19.69 -4.32
CA THR A 458 -14.73 -20.84 -3.41
C THR A 458 -15.08 -22.12 -4.16
N ALA A 459 -15.99 -22.07 -5.14
CA ALA A 459 -16.28 -23.21 -5.99
C ALA A 459 -15.06 -23.64 -6.82
N LEU A 460 -14.33 -22.68 -7.41
CA LEU A 460 -13.10 -22.97 -8.14
C LEU A 460 -12.05 -23.63 -7.23
N TYR A 461 -11.89 -23.15 -6.01
CA TYR A 461 -11.02 -23.77 -5.03
C TYR A 461 -11.42 -25.22 -4.69
N GLU A 462 -12.68 -25.45 -4.36
CA GLU A 462 -13.16 -26.79 -3.99
C GLU A 462 -13.04 -27.77 -5.17
N LEU A 463 -13.25 -27.30 -6.41
CA LEU A 463 -13.07 -28.12 -7.60
C LEU A 463 -11.59 -28.50 -7.82
N GLN A 464 -10.66 -27.57 -7.64
CA GLN A 464 -9.23 -27.86 -7.70
C GLN A 464 -8.82 -28.88 -6.61
N LYS A 465 -9.46 -28.90 -5.44
CA LYS A 465 -9.15 -29.88 -4.37
C LYS A 465 -9.54 -31.31 -4.73
N VAL A 466 -10.67 -31.50 -5.40
CA VAL A 466 -11.11 -32.83 -5.83
C VAL A 466 -10.32 -33.35 -7.04
N ARG A 467 -9.55 -32.47 -7.69
CA ARG A 467 -8.61 -32.78 -8.78
C ARG A 467 -7.16 -32.46 -8.38
N PRO A 468 -6.56 -33.15 -7.39
CA PRO A 468 -5.31 -32.73 -6.74
C PRO A 468 -4.07 -32.68 -7.65
N THR A 469 -4.11 -33.27 -8.84
CA THR A 469 -3.10 -33.10 -9.90
C THR A 469 -3.07 -31.67 -10.46
N ILE A 470 -4.18 -30.94 -10.34
CA ILE A 470 -4.32 -29.51 -10.60
C ILE A 470 -4.02 -28.82 -9.29
N GLY A 471 -2.79 -28.32 -9.16
CA GLY A 471 -2.33 -27.76 -7.90
C GLY A 471 -3.27 -26.73 -7.32
N THR A 472 -3.95 -27.09 -6.24
CA THR A 472 -4.39 -26.11 -5.26
C THR A 472 -3.15 -25.62 -4.55
N LYS A 473 -2.96 -24.32 -4.43
CA LYS A 473 -2.39 -23.87 -3.16
C LYS A 473 -3.28 -22.80 -2.62
N ILE A 474 -4.23 -23.23 -1.80
CA ILE A 474 -4.64 -22.41 -0.68
C ILE A 474 -3.79 -22.83 0.50
N ILE A 475 -3.14 -21.85 1.09
CA ILE A 475 -2.78 -21.90 2.50
C ILE A 475 -4.10 -22.03 3.27
N SER A 476 -4.51 -23.24 3.63
CA SER A 476 -5.44 -23.47 4.74
C SER A 476 -5.36 -24.94 5.13
N GLY A 477 -4.43 -25.21 6.04
CA GLY A 477 -4.08 -26.53 6.48
C GLY A 477 -2.71 -26.46 7.11
N GLU A 478 -2.58 -25.68 8.17
CA GLU A 478 -1.78 -26.21 9.26
C GLU A 478 -2.42 -27.57 9.58
N THR A 479 -1.82 -28.68 9.14
CA THR A 479 -1.88 -29.86 9.98
C THR A 479 -1.13 -29.45 11.23
N PHE A 480 -1.86 -28.92 12.21
CA PHE A 480 -1.39 -28.98 13.57
C PHE A 480 -1.37 -30.47 13.90
N ASN A 481 -0.23 -31.10 13.61
CA ASN A 481 0.14 -32.28 14.34
C ASN A 481 0.48 -31.74 15.74
N PRO A 482 -0.31 -32.03 16.78
CA PRO A 482 -0.07 -31.45 18.11
C PRO A 482 1.29 -31.80 18.71
N ASP A 483 2.04 -32.69 18.03
CA ASP A 483 3.35 -33.18 18.42
C ASP A 483 4.49 -32.76 17.44
N SER A 484 4.26 -31.87 16.47
CA SER A 484 5.35 -31.43 15.57
C SER A 484 5.32 -29.95 15.21
N THR A 485 6.45 -29.27 15.42
CA THR A 485 6.70 -27.84 15.10
C THR A 485 6.98 -27.58 13.61
N VAL A 486 6.83 -28.58 12.72
CA VAL A 486 7.23 -28.51 11.31
C VAL A 486 6.01 -28.41 10.38
N LYS A 487 5.86 -27.28 9.70
CA LYS A 487 4.87 -27.07 8.64
C LYS A 487 5.34 -27.77 7.35
N SER A 488 4.66 -28.82 6.90
CA SER A 488 4.93 -29.47 5.62
C SER A 488 4.10 -28.86 4.50
N TYR A 489 4.74 -28.49 3.38
CA TYR A 489 4.10 -27.90 2.21
C TYR A 489 4.28 -28.85 1.01
N THR A 490 3.20 -29.45 0.51
CA THR A 490 3.23 -30.18 -0.77
C THR A 490 2.99 -29.19 -1.90
N TYR A 491 3.95 -29.07 -2.81
CA TYR A 491 3.83 -28.22 -4.00
C TYR A 491 3.46 -29.08 -5.20
N THR A 492 2.40 -28.73 -5.91
CA THR A 492 2.16 -29.30 -7.23
C THR A 492 3.14 -28.67 -8.21
N THR A 493 4.01 -29.51 -8.77
CA THR A 493 4.93 -29.14 -9.85
C THR A 493 4.56 -29.81 -11.18
N LYS A 494 3.56 -30.72 -11.15
CA LYS A 494 3.13 -31.57 -12.26
C LYS A 494 1.81 -31.11 -12.90
N TRP A 495 1.82 -29.98 -13.58
CA TRP A 495 0.63 -29.37 -14.18
C TRP A 495 0.10 -30.14 -15.40
N ALA A 496 1.00 -30.76 -16.18
CA ALA A 496 0.62 -31.56 -17.34
C ALA A 496 0.04 -32.94 -16.95
N SER A 497 0.36 -33.45 -15.76
CA SER A 497 -0.16 -34.73 -15.28
C SER A 497 -1.68 -34.77 -15.00
N ALA A 498 -2.35 -33.61 -14.97
CA ALA A 498 -3.78 -33.55 -14.70
C ALA A 498 -4.64 -34.13 -15.84
N TYR A 499 -4.29 -33.82 -17.09
CA TYR A 499 -5.05 -34.20 -18.28
C TYR A 499 -4.18 -34.67 -19.46
N GLY A 500 -2.84 -34.60 -19.35
CA GLY A 500 -1.88 -34.97 -20.40
C GLY A 500 -0.92 -33.84 -20.77
N GLY A 501 0.17 -34.17 -21.46
CA GLY A 501 1.33 -33.29 -21.71
C GLY A 501 1.02 -31.83 -22.10
N ALA A 502 0.31 -31.62 -23.21
CA ALA A 502 0.09 -30.30 -23.80
C ALA A 502 -0.84 -29.38 -22.97
N THR A 503 -1.49 -29.90 -21.92
CA THR A 503 -2.51 -29.19 -21.16
C THR A 503 -1.95 -28.47 -19.92
N GLY A 504 -0.64 -28.58 -19.67
CA GLY A 504 -0.02 -28.08 -18.44
C GLY A 504 -0.11 -26.56 -18.26
N ALA A 505 -0.02 -25.79 -19.35
CA ALA A 505 -0.16 -24.33 -19.32
C ALA A 505 -1.58 -23.92 -18.89
N ASP A 506 -2.59 -24.58 -19.45
CA ASP A 506 -4.01 -24.36 -19.14
C ASP A 506 -4.33 -24.72 -17.69
N THR A 507 -3.82 -25.86 -17.21
CA THR A 507 -3.95 -26.28 -15.81
C THR A 507 -3.29 -25.29 -14.85
N MET A 508 -2.09 -24.80 -15.17
CA MET A 508 -1.45 -23.73 -14.38
C MET A 508 -2.25 -22.43 -14.47
N GLY A 509 -2.80 -22.11 -15.64
CA GLY A 509 -3.65 -20.95 -15.91
C GLY A 509 -4.88 -20.88 -15.00
N ALA A 510 -5.60 -21.99 -14.82
CA ALA A 510 -6.72 -22.06 -13.89
C ALA A 510 -6.31 -21.77 -12.44
N SER A 511 -5.20 -22.35 -11.99
CA SER A 511 -4.64 -22.11 -10.65
C SER A 511 -4.17 -20.66 -10.49
N PHE A 512 -3.56 -20.11 -11.54
CA PHE A 512 -3.13 -18.71 -11.60
C PHE A 512 -4.31 -17.76 -11.46
N ASN A 513 -5.39 -17.98 -12.21
CA ASN A 513 -6.60 -17.15 -12.17
C ASN A 513 -7.21 -17.13 -10.77
N PHE A 514 -7.33 -18.28 -10.12
CA PHE A 514 -7.79 -18.36 -8.73
C PHE A 514 -6.94 -17.48 -7.80
N GLU A 515 -5.61 -17.61 -7.85
CA GLU A 515 -4.72 -16.88 -6.95
C GLU A 515 -4.71 -15.38 -7.22
N ALA A 516 -4.69 -14.98 -8.50
CA ALA A 516 -4.69 -13.59 -8.91
C ALA A 516 -5.97 -12.89 -8.45
N LEU A 517 -7.11 -13.53 -8.68
CA LEU A 517 -8.43 -13.01 -8.29
C LEU A 517 -8.62 -13.04 -6.77
N LYS A 518 -8.18 -14.08 -6.07
CA LYS A 518 -8.15 -14.09 -4.60
C LYS A 518 -7.31 -12.92 -4.05
N GLY A 519 -6.23 -12.55 -4.73
CA GLY A 519 -5.39 -11.41 -4.40
C GLY A 519 -6.02 -10.05 -4.72
N ASP A 520 -7.09 -10.00 -5.53
CA ASP A 520 -7.87 -8.79 -5.83
C ASP A 520 -9.25 -8.88 -5.15
N SER A 521 -9.30 -8.38 -3.91
CA SER A 521 -10.54 -8.34 -3.13
C SER A 521 -11.63 -7.46 -3.74
N GLY A 522 -11.29 -6.56 -4.69
CA GLY A 522 -12.20 -5.65 -5.37
C GLY A 522 -12.53 -6.05 -6.81
N ALA A 523 -12.08 -7.20 -7.30
CA ALA A 523 -12.27 -7.65 -8.68
C ALA A 523 -13.73 -7.67 -9.15
N PHE A 524 -14.67 -7.92 -8.23
CA PHE A 524 -16.11 -7.87 -8.51
C PHE A 524 -16.62 -6.48 -8.89
N ALA A 525 -15.87 -5.41 -8.57
CA ALA A 525 -16.15 -4.03 -8.94
C ALA A 525 -15.17 -3.52 -10.00
N HIS A 526 -13.88 -3.89 -9.95
CA HIS A 526 -12.88 -3.43 -10.91
C HIS A 526 -13.26 -3.79 -12.35
N ASN A 527 -13.57 -5.07 -12.60
CA ASN A 527 -13.94 -5.56 -13.93
C ASN A 527 -14.73 -6.87 -13.82
N SER A 528 -15.99 -6.75 -13.40
CA SER A 528 -16.82 -7.90 -13.04
C SER A 528 -17.08 -8.87 -14.20
N ALA A 529 -17.14 -8.38 -15.43
CA ALA A 529 -17.38 -9.21 -16.61
C ALA A 529 -16.15 -10.10 -16.89
N TYR A 530 -14.96 -9.49 -16.93
CA TYR A 530 -13.71 -10.21 -17.14
C TYR A 530 -13.43 -11.21 -16.02
N THR A 531 -13.58 -10.80 -14.76
CA THR A 531 -13.26 -11.65 -13.61
C THR A 531 -14.23 -12.82 -13.48
N ARG A 532 -15.52 -12.61 -13.78
CA ARG A 532 -16.50 -13.70 -13.94
C ARG A 532 -16.06 -14.68 -15.03
N LYS A 533 -15.67 -14.18 -16.20
CA LYS A 533 -15.27 -15.00 -17.34
C LYS A 533 -14.05 -15.86 -17.03
N LEU A 534 -13.04 -15.29 -16.36
CA LEU A 534 -11.86 -16.04 -15.90
C LEU A 534 -12.23 -17.16 -14.92
N ILE A 535 -13.12 -16.90 -13.94
CA ILE A 535 -13.55 -17.93 -12.99
C ILE A 535 -14.36 -19.02 -13.70
N TYR A 536 -15.29 -18.63 -14.57
CA TYR A 536 -16.11 -19.56 -15.35
C TYR A 536 -15.26 -20.51 -16.19
N ASP A 537 -14.37 -19.98 -17.03
CA ASP A 537 -13.56 -20.82 -17.91
C ASP A 537 -12.54 -21.66 -17.13
N SER A 538 -12.06 -21.16 -15.98
CA SER A 538 -11.20 -21.96 -15.10
C SER A 538 -11.97 -23.09 -14.43
N LEU A 539 -13.25 -22.90 -14.06
CA LEU A 539 -14.09 -23.97 -13.53
C LEU A 539 -14.37 -25.04 -14.58
N ASP A 540 -14.72 -24.62 -15.80
CA ASP A 540 -14.99 -25.50 -16.93
C ASP A 540 -13.77 -26.39 -17.22
N TRP A 541 -12.60 -25.75 -17.35
CA TRP A 541 -11.34 -26.46 -17.55
C TRP A 541 -10.98 -27.41 -16.41
N VAL A 542 -11.09 -26.96 -15.16
CA VAL A 542 -10.70 -27.76 -13.99
C VAL A 542 -11.67 -28.91 -13.77
N ASN A 543 -12.87 -28.89 -14.34
CA ASN A 543 -13.81 -29.99 -14.20
C ASN A 543 -13.29 -31.24 -14.92
N ASP A 544 -12.93 -31.15 -16.19
CA ASP A 544 -12.58 -32.32 -17.00
C ASP A 544 -11.48 -32.12 -18.05
N GLY A 545 -10.87 -30.93 -18.11
CA GLY A 545 -9.83 -30.60 -19.10
C GLY A 545 -10.40 -30.22 -20.47
N THR A 546 -11.69 -29.94 -20.57
CA THR A 546 -12.36 -29.50 -21.80
C THR A 546 -13.11 -28.19 -21.59
N MET A 547 -13.45 -27.52 -22.70
CA MET A 547 -14.22 -26.26 -22.70
C MET A 547 -15.64 -26.52 -23.20
N ASN A 548 -16.47 -27.15 -22.38
CA ASN A 548 -17.78 -27.68 -22.77
C ASN A 548 -18.99 -26.97 -22.10
N ASN A 549 -18.74 -25.97 -21.25
CA ASN A 549 -19.73 -25.17 -20.52
C ASN A 549 -20.51 -25.94 -19.43
N ASP A 550 -19.90 -26.93 -18.78
CA ASP A 550 -20.53 -27.77 -17.76
C ASP A 550 -20.46 -27.21 -16.33
N VAL A 551 -20.01 -25.96 -16.19
CA VAL A 551 -19.74 -25.27 -14.92
C VAL A 551 -20.84 -25.43 -13.86
N ALA A 552 -22.12 -25.35 -14.24
CA ALA A 552 -23.22 -25.53 -13.29
C ALA A 552 -23.21 -26.93 -12.66
N SER A 553 -23.07 -27.96 -13.49
CA SER A 553 -23.00 -29.35 -13.04
C SER A 553 -21.75 -29.61 -12.22
N ALA A 554 -20.60 -29.05 -12.64
CA ALA A 554 -19.36 -29.12 -11.90
C ALA A 554 -19.52 -28.56 -10.47
N ILE A 555 -20.16 -27.38 -10.33
CA ILE A 555 -20.41 -26.75 -9.02
C ILE A 555 -21.37 -27.59 -8.17
N LEU A 556 -22.43 -28.14 -8.75
CA LEU A 556 -23.40 -28.96 -8.02
C LEU A 556 -22.77 -30.25 -7.47
N GLY A 557 -21.77 -30.80 -8.17
CA GLY A 557 -20.99 -31.95 -7.73
C GLY A 557 -20.04 -31.69 -6.56
N LEU A 558 -19.82 -30.44 -6.15
CA LEU A 558 -18.94 -30.07 -5.04
C LEU A 558 -19.57 -30.35 -3.66
N PRO A 559 -18.75 -30.44 -2.60
CA PRO A 559 -19.25 -30.59 -1.23
C PRO A 559 -20.29 -29.54 -0.85
N ALA A 560 -21.29 -29.93 -0.04
CA ALA A 560 -22.36 -29.02 0.35
C ALA A 560 -21.89 -27.83 1.20
N THR A 561 -20.77 -27.98 1.90
CA THR A 561 -20.17 -26.93 2.72
C THR A 561 -18.68 -26.80 2.42
N THR A 562 -18.14 -25.62 2.66
CA THR A 562 -16.71 -25.30 2.53
C THR A 562 -16.15 -24.81 3.86
N ARG A 563 -14.85 -25.02 4.08
CA ARG A 563 -14.08 -24.43 5.19
C ARG A 563 -13.25 -23.23 4.76
N LEU A 564 -13.35 -22.80 3.50
CA LEU A 564 -12.52 -21.72 3.00
C LEU A 564 -12.88 -20.38 3.65
N GLY A 565 -11.87 -19.73 4.24
CA GLY A 565 -12.02 -18.50 5.01
C GLY A 565 -12.35 -17.24 4.20
N ILE A 566 -12.17 -17.25 2.88
CA ILE A 566 -12.43 -16.07 2.04
C ILE A 566 -13.92 -15.72 1.95
N LEU A 567 -14.79 -16.72 2.14
CA LEU A 567 -16.23 -16.54 2.17
C LEU A 567 -16.69 -16.43 3.63
N PRO A 568 -17.46 -15.40 4.01
CA PRO A 568 -18.00 -15.27 5.36
C PRO A 568 -18.79 -16.52 5.78
N ALA A 569 -18.72 -16.88 7.06
CA ALA A 569 -19.25 -18.13 7.59
C ALA A 569 -20.74 -18.35 7.24
N ALA A 570 -21.54 -17.29 7.26
CA ALA A 570 -22.97 -17.32 6.93
C ALA A 570 -23.28 -17.83 5.51
N TYR A 571 -22.36 -17.70 4.55
CA TYR A 571 -22.58 -18.09 3.15
C TYR A 571 -21.96 -19.44 2.78
N ARG A 572 -21.14 -20.03 3.66
CA ARG A 572 -20.39 -21.27 3.37
C ARG A 572 -21.25 -22.50 3.13
N GLY A 573 -22.49 -22.53 3.63
CA GLY A 573 -23.46 -23.59 3.36
C GLY A 573 -24.24 -23.43 2.05
N ASN A 574 -24.20 -22.25 1.43
CA ASN A 574 -24.98 -21.92 0.23
C ASN A 574 -24.10 -21.47 -0.96
N TYR A 575 -22.79 -21.66 -0.87
CA TYR A 575 -21.84 -21.12 -1.85
C TYR A 575 -22.09 -21.65 -3.27
N ARG A 576 -22.57 -22.90 -3.43
CA ARG A 576 -22.88 -23.48 -4.75
C ARG A 576 -23.93 -22.68 -5.52
N ASN A 577 -25.06 -22.38 -4.86
CA ASN A 577 -26.14 -21.61 -5.46
C ASN A 577 -25.71 -20.16 -5.74
N LEU A 578 -24.96 -19.56 -4.83
CA LEU A 578 -24.44 -18.19 -4.99
C LEU A 578 -23.43 -18.11 -6.15
N ALA A 579 -22.56 -19.11 -6.30
CA ALA A 579 -21.60 -19.20 -7.41
C ALA A 579 -22.32 -19.34 -8.75
N ILE A 580 -23.30 -20.26 -8.85
CA ILE A 580 -24.10 -20.46 -10.06
C ILE A 580 -24.86 -19.17 -10.43
N ALA A 581 -25.52 -18.55 -9.45
CA ALA A 581 -26.26 -17.31 -9.68
C ALA A 581 -25.34 -16.15 -10.12
N TYR A 582 -24.10 -16.10 -9.64
CA TYR A 582 -23.13 -15.09 -10.03
C TYR A 582 -22.54 -15.32 -11.41
N LEU A 583 -22.28 -16.58 -11.79
CA LEU A 583 -21.56 -16.93 -13.02
C LEU A 583 -22.46 -17.09 -14.26
N ILE A 584 -23.72 -17.45 -14.07
CA ILE A 584 -24.64 -17.85 -15.17
C ILE A 584 -25.73 -16.80 -15.45
N ARG A 585 -25.78 -15.72 -14.65
CA ARG A 585 -26.58 -14.51 -14.93
C ARG A 585 -25.70 -13.42 -15.51
#